data_AF-A0A067DEB1-F1
#
_entry.id   AF-A0A067DEB1-F1
#
_cell.length_a   1.000
_cell.length_b   1.000
_cell.length_c   1.000
_cell.angle_alpha   90.00
_cell.angle_beta   90.00
_cell.angle_gamma   90.00
#
_symmetry.space_group_name_H-M   'P 1'
#
loop_
_entity.id
_entity.type
_entity.pdbx_description
1 polymer ?
#
loop_
_entity_poly.entity_id
_entity_poly.type
_entity_poly.pdbx_seq_one_letter_code
_entity_poly.pdbx_strand_id
1 'polypeptide(L)' 'MRCNACWRELEGRAISTTCGHLLCTEDANKILSNDAACPICDQVLSKSLMKPVDINPNDEWVNMAMAGVSPQI' A
#
# COMPACT_ATOMS: atom_id res chain seq x y z
N MET A 1 -2.13 2.66 -10.12
CA MET A 1 -2.45 1.50 -9.25
C MET A 1 -3.86 1.66 -8.69
N ARG A 2 -4.53 0.60 -8.26
CA ARG A 2 -5.90 0.66 -7.70
C ARG A 2 -5.96 0.12 -6.28
N CYS A 3 -6.88 0.63 -5.47
CA CYS A 3 -7.16 0.12 -4.13
C CYS A 3 -7.73 -1.30 -4.21
N ASN A 4 -7.19 -2.24 -3.43
CA ASN A 4 -7.69 -3.61 -3.37
C ASN A 4 -9.08 -3.75 -2.74
N ALA A 5 -9.56 -2.75 -1.99
CA ALA A 5 -10.89 -2.76 -1.36
C ALA A 5 -11.97 -2.08 -2.23
N CYS A 6 -11.86 -0.77 -2.46
CA CYS A 6 -12.89 -0.02 -3.21
C CYS A 6 -12.65 0.07 -4.73
N TRP A 7 -11.54 -0.49 -5.25
CA TRP A 7 -11.17 -0.48 -6.66
C TRP A 7 -10.98 0.89 -7.33
N ARG A 8 -10.99 1.98 -6.55
CA ARG A 8 -10.68 3.33 -7.03
C ARG A 8 -9.20 3.46 -7.39
N GLU A 9 -8.90 4.36 -8.33
CA GLU A 9 -7.51 4.71 -8.63
C GLU A 9 -6.85 5.39 -7.43
N LEU A 10 -5.57 5.09 -7.25
CA LEU A 10 -4.75 5.65 -6.20
C LEU A 10 -3.95 6.83 -6.76
N GLU A 11 -4.00 7.97 -6.08
CA GLU A 11 -3.33 9.20 -6.50
C GLU A 11 -2.34 9.66 -5.42
N GLY A 12 -1.07 9.83 -5.80
CA GLY A 12 0.02 10.32 -4.95
C GLY A 12 0.45 9.38 -3.83
N ARG A 13 -0.48 8.87 -3.02
CA ARG A 13 -0.16 8.05 -1.85
C ARG A 13 -1.18 6.94 -1.63
N ALA A 14 -0.67 5.79 -1.23
CA ALA A 14 -1.47 4.67 -0.76
C ALA A 14 -0.91 4.12 0.54
N ILE A 15 -1.60 3.13 1.11
CA ILE A 15 -1.17 2.40 2.28
C ILE A 15 -0.96 0.94 1.87
N SER A 16 0.30 0.50 1.94
CA SER A 16 0.66 -0.90 1.81
C SER A 16 0.53 -1.60 3.16
N THR A 17 0.04 -2.83 3.15
CA THR A 17 -0.15 -3.65 4.35
C THR A 17 0.83 -4.83 4.33
N THR A 18 1.22 -5.33 5.51
CA THR A 18 2.08 -6.52 5.58
C THR A 18 1.44 -7.79 5.03
N CYS A 19 0.11 -7.81 4.86
CA CYS A 19 -0.60 -8.92 4.22
C CYS A 19 -0.61 -8.83 2.68
N GLY A 20 0.08 -7.85 2.09
CA GLY A 20 0.25 -7.72 0.63
C GLY A 20 -0.87 -6.96 -0.09
N HIS A 21 -1.84 -6.39 0.63
CA HIS A 21 -2.91 -5.58 0.04
C HIS A 21 -2.56 -4.09 0.06
N LEU A 22 -2.93 -3.40 -1.02
CA LEU A 22 -2.72 -1.97 -1.20
C LEU A 22 -4.06 -1.23 -1.06
N LEU A 23 -4.12 -0.23 -0.19
CA LEU A 23 -5.36 0.47 0.16
C LEU A 23 -5.25 1.97 -0.10
N CYS A 24 -6.38 2.60 -0.43
CA CYS A 24 -6.48 4.06 -0.38
C CYS A 24 -6.45 4.54 1.08
N THR A 25 -6.15 5.82 1.28
CA THR A 25 -6.09 6.42 2.62
C THR A 25 -7.41 6.32 3.37
N GLU A 26 -8.54 6.44 2.68
CA GLU A 26 -9.88 6.31 3.27
C GLU A 26 -10.14 4.90 3.82
N ASP A 27 -9.90 3.85 3.04
CA ASP A 27 -10.15 2.47 3.48
C ASP A 27 -9.14 2.04 4.55
N ALA A 28 -7.89 2.49 4.45
CA ALA A 28 -6.89 2.28 5.48
C ALA A 28 -7.28 2.95 6.82
N ASN A 29 -7.86 4.15 6.79
CA ASN A 29 -8.31 4.83 8.00
C ASN A 29 -9.48 4.09 8.66
N LYS A 30 -10.40 3.49 7.90
CA LYS A 30 -11.50 2.68 8.45
C LYS A 30 -10.98 1.49 9.27
N ILE A 31 -9.91 0.84 8.80
CA ILE A 31 -9.27 -0.29 9.50
C ILE A 31 -8.67 0.18 10.83
N LEU A 32 -7.98 1.33 10.83
CA LEU A 32 -7.37 1.89 12.04
C LEU A 32 -8.40 2.39 13.06
N SER A 33 -9.60 2.73 12.63
CA SER A 33 -10.66 3.27 13.49
C SER A 33 -11.64 2.22 14.01
N ASN A 34 -11.90 1.12 13.29
CA ASN A 34 -12.97 0.16 13.65
C ASN A 34 -12.51 -1.31 13.60
N ASP A 35 -12.23 -1.84 12.41
CA ASP A 35 -12.18 -3.30 12.20
C ASP A 35 -10.87 -3.96 12.64
N ALA A 36 -9.78 -3.19 12.74
CA ALA A 36 -8.43 -3.68 13.03
C ALA A 36 -8.01 -4.92 12.19
N ALA A 37 -8.68 -5.18 11.07
CA ALA A 37 -8.45 -6.33 10.19
C ALA A 37 -8.48 -5.89 8.72
N CYS A 38 -7.73 -6.59 7.89
CA CYS A 38 -7.72 -6.37 6.46
C CYS A 38 -9.05 -6.80 5.84
N PRO A 39 -9.79 -5.93 5.12
CA PRO A 39 -11.09 -6.28 4.55
C PRO A 39 -11.02 -7.24 3.35
N ILE A 40 -9.83 -7.75 3.01
CA ILE A 40 -9.60 -8.61 1.85
C ILE A 40 -9.25 -10.05 2.31
N CYS A 41 -8.51 -10.19 3.40
CA CYS A 41 -8.01 -11.49 3.86
C CYS A 41 -8.18 -11.74 5.37
N ASP A 42 -8.91 -10.85 6.05
CA ASP A 42 -9.23 -10.92 7.48
C ASP A 42 -8.03 -10.96 8.43
N GLN A 43 -6.80 -10.75 7.94
CA GLN A 43 -5.62 -10.64 8.80
C GLN A 43 -5.75 -9.41 9.70
N VAL A 44 -5.54 -9.60 11.01
CA VAL A 44 -5.49 -8.50 11.98
C VAL A 44 -4.34 -7.55 11.62
N LEU A 45 -4.69 -6.28 11.42
CA LEU A 45 -3.78 -5.19 11.08
C LEU A 45 -3.75 -4.16 12.20
N SER A 46 -2.56 -3.62 12.43
CA SER A 46 -2.34 -2.48 13.32
C SER A 46 -1.56 -1.40 12.58
N LYS A 47 -1.47 -0.22 13.19
CA LYS A 47 -0.74 0.92 12.60
C LYS A 47 0.71 0.60 12.22
N SER A 48 1.39 -0.31 12.93
CA SER A 48 2.77 -0.70 12.60
C SER A 48 2.86 -1.59 11.36
N LEU A 49 1.78 -2.32 11.04
CA LEU A 49 1.65 -3.24 9.91
C LEU A 49 1.15 -2.56 8.63
N MET A 50 0.95 -1.24 8.68
CA MET A 50 0.47 -0.41 7.59
C MET A 50 1.50 0.67 7.30
N LYS A 51 1.99 0.73 6.07
CA LYS A 51 3.04 1.67 5.66
C LYS A 51 2.55 2.54 4.50
N PRO A 52 2.69 3.87 4.62
CA PRO A 52 2.43 4.72 3.49
C PRO A 52 3.46 4.48 2.39
N VAL A 53 2.99 4.44 1.15
CA VAL A 53 3.82 4.28 -0.05
C VAL A 53 3.43 5.34 -1.07
N ASP A 54 4.43 5.87 -1.77
CA ASP A 54 4.21 6.72 -2.93
C ASP A 54 3.78 5.84 -4.12
N ILE A 55 2.76 6.29 -4.86
CA ILE A 55 2.23 5.57 -6.03
C ILE A 55 2.87 6.05 -7.33
N ASN A 56 3.51 7.22 -7.29
CA ASN A 56 4.23 7.80 -8.41
C ASN A 56 5.65 8.20 -7.97
N PRO A 57 6.48 7.23 -7.53
CA PRO A 57 7.85 7.53 -7.19
C PRO A 57 8.59 8.07 -8.42
N ASN A 58 9.48 9.03 -8.22
CA ASN A 58 10.29 9.59 -9.29
C ASN A 58 11.39 8.61 -9.75
N ASP A 59 11.94 8.84 -10.94
CA ASP A 59 12.99 7.98 -11.51
C ASP A 59 14.23 7.88 -10.61
N GLU A 60 14.58 8.95 -9.91
CA GLU A 60 15.70 8.96 -8.96
C GLU A 60 15.49 7.91 -7.86
N TRP A 61 14.31 7.89 -7.23
CA TRP A 61 13.96 6.91 -6.22
C TRP A 61 13.95 5.49 -6.79
N VAL A 62 13.35 5.30 -7.98
CA VAL A 62 13.25 3.97 -8.63
C VAL A 62 14.65 3.42 -8.89
N ASN A 63 15.55 4.25 -9.40
CA ASN A 63 16.94 3.87 -9.67
C ASN A 63 17.73 3.62 -8.38
N MET A 64 17.60 4.47 -7.36
CA MET A 64 18.28 4.27 -6.06
C MET A 64 17.82 3.00 -5.35
N ALA A 65 16.52 2.71 -5.38
CA ALA A 65 15.94 1.52 -4.76
C ALA A 65 16.09 0.26 -5.61
N MET A 66 16.56 0.38 -6.86
CA MET A 66 16.57 -0.69 -7.87
C MET A 66 15.18 -1.34 -8.02
N ALA A 67 14.11 -0.56 -7.83
CA ALA A 67 12.75 -1.05 -7.80
C ALA A 67 12.29 -1.43 -9.21
N GLY A 68 11.96 -2.71 -9.44
CA GLY A 68 11.54 -3.20 -10.76
C GLY A 68 12.66 -3.34 -11.78
N VAL A 69 13.92 -3.11 -11.39
CA VAL A 69 15.08 -3.31 -12.26
C VAL A 69 15.45 -4.80 -12.28
N SER A 70 15.53 -5.39 -13.47
CA SER A 70 16.00 -6.77 -13.62
C SER A 70 17.49 -6.82 -13.25
N PRO A 71 17.91 -7.71 -12.31
CA PRO A 71 19.31 -7.83 -11.96
C PRO A 71 20.11 -8.24 -13.20
N GLN A 72 21.11 -7.44 -13.55
CA GLN A 72 22.08 -7.79 -14.59
C GLN A 72 23.27 -8.46 -13.91
N ILE A 73 23.58 -9.69 -14.33
CA ILE A 73 24.77 -10.47 -13.94
C ILE A 73 25.75 -10.45 -15.11
#